data_AF-Q8EME3-F1
#
_entry.id   AF-Q8EME3-F1
#
_cell.length_a   1.000
_cell.length_b   1.000
_cell.length_c   1.000
_cell.angle_alpha   90.00
_cell.angle_beta   90.00
_cell.angle_gamma   90.00
#
_symmetry.space_group_name_H-M   'P 1'
#
loop_
_entity.id
_entity.type
_entity.pdbx_description
1 polymer ?
#
loop_
_entity_poly.entity_id
_entity_poly.type
_entity_poly.pdbx_seq_one_letter_code
_entity_poly.pdbx_strand_id
1 'polypeptide(L)' 'MGRDEHKKSKNNFLSQTPENQKSDGRDIEFSEELADYDDKEAQARSSAADKRAKGK' A
#
# COMPACT_ATOMS: atom_id res chain seq x y z
N MET A 1 16.91 -20.03 20.77
CA MET A 1 15.64 -20.22 20.02
C MET A 1 15.43 -18.93 19.23
N GLY A 2 15.24 -18.87 17.93
CA GLY A 2 15.08 -19.88 16.91
C GLY A 2 14.52 -19.15 15.68
N ARG A 3 15.16 -19.39 14.53
CA ARG A 3 14.66 -19.13 13.17
C ARG A 3 14.27 -17.68 12.83
N ASP A 4 15.21 -17.00 12.18
CA ASP A 4 14.91 -16.03 11.14
C ASP A 4 14.01 -16.72 10.08
N GLU A 5 12.73 -16.35 10.06
CA GLU A 5 11.69 -16.85 9.14
C GLU A 5 11.58 -16.00 7.87
N HIS A 6 12.61 -15.23 7.50
CA HIS A 6 12.64 -14.48 6.24
C HIS A 6 12.74 -15.35 4.97
N LYS A 7 12.54 -16.67 5.07
CA LYS A 7 12.22 -17.52 3.92
C LYS A 7 10.71 -17.45 3.62
N LYS A 8 10.34 -16.34 2.99
CA LYS A 8 9.01 -16.09 2.40
C LYS A 8 8.54 -17.33 1.64
N SER A 9 7.37 -17.86 1.98
CA SER A 9 6.67 -18.83 1.14
C SER A 9 6.43 -18.19 -0.22
N LYS A 10 7.04 -18.74 -1.27
CA LYS A 10 6.95 -18.20 -2.65
C LYS A 10 5.52 -18.18 -3.19
N ASN A 11 4.57 -18.83 -2.52
CA ASN A 11 3.19 -18.97 -2.95
C ASN A 11 2.25 -18.51 -1.83
N ASN A 12 1.68 -17.30 -1.96
CA ASN A 12 0.66 -16.78 -1.05
C ASN A 12 -0.73 -17.26 -1.49
N PHE A 13 -1.03 -18.54 -1.22
CA PHE A 13 -2.31 -19.18 -1.56
C PHE A 13 -3.53 -18.58 -0.83
N LEU A 14 -3.29 -17.74 0.19
CA LEU A 14 -4.31 -17.02 0.96
C LEU A 14 -4.33 -15.52 0.62
N SER A 15 -3.74 -15.12 -0.51
CA SER A 15 -3.84 -13.74 -0.95
C SER A 15 -5.31 -13.38 -1.17
N GLN A 16 -5.80 -12.41 -0.39
CA GLN A 16 -7.19 -11.95 -0.46
C GLN A 16 -7.46 -11.11 -1.72
N THR A 17 -6.40 -10.70 -2.42
CA THR A 17 -6.48 -9.87 -3.63
C THR A 17 -6.53 -10.75 -4.87
N PRO A 18 -7.60 -10.69 -5.69
CA PRO A 18 -7.69 -11.40 -6.96
C PRO A 18 -6.51 -11.09 -7.90
N GLU A 19 -6.14 -12.04 -8.78
CA GLU A 19 -5.01 -11.91 -9.72
C GLU A 19 -5.11 -10.64 -10.59
N ASN A 20 -6.32 -10.28 -11.04
CA ASN A 20 -6.58 -9.12 -11.89
C ASN A 20 -6.55 -7.77 -11.15
N GLN A 21 -6.40 -7.79 -9.82
CA GLN A 21 -6.28 -6.60 -8.98
C GLN A 21 -4.89 -6.46 -8.38
N LYS A 22 -3.94 -7.31 -8.78
CA LYS A 22 -2.55 -7.17 -8.39
C LYS A 22 -1.95 -5.96 -9.11
N SER A 23 -1.38 -5.05 -8.33
CA SER A 23 -0.58 -3.95 -8.86
C SER A 23 0.80 -4.46 -9.31
N ASP A 24 1.38 -3.85 -10.34
CA ASP A 24 2.72 -4.16 -10.85
C ASP A 24 3.86 -3.87 -9.85
N GLY A 25 3.58 -3.14 -8.76
CA GLY A 25 4.55 -2.86 -7.69
C GLY A 25 5.69 -1.94 -8.13
N ARG A 26 5.45 -1.07 -9.11
CA ARG A 26 6.41 -0.06 -9.55
C ARG A 26 6.39 1.13 -8.60
N ASP A 27 7.55 1.47 -8.07
CA ASP A 27 7.74 2.69 -7.29
C ASP A 27 7.85 3.87 -8.28
N ILE A 28 6.81 4.69 -8.36
CA ILE A 28 6.76 5.90 -9.20
C ILE A 28 6.65 7.11 -8.28
N GLU A 29 7.46 8.14 -8.52
CA GLU A 29 7.41 9.36 -7.73
C GLU A 29 6.10 10.13 -7.98
N PHE A 30 5.51 10.66 -6.89
CA PHE A 30 4.33 11.50 -6.98
C PHE A 30 4.66 12.85 -7.65
N SER A 31 3.81 13.26 -8.61
CA SER A 31 3.87 14.57 -9.27
C SER A 31 2.52 15.27 -9.14
N GLU A 32 2.49 16.45 -8.52
CA GLU A 32 1.25 17.18 -8.26
C GLU A 32 0.59 17.70 -9.55
N GLU A 33 1.37 18.00 -10.58
CA GLU A 33 0.86 18.47 -11.88
C GLU A 33 0.13 17.36 -12.66
N LEU A 34 0.55 16.11 -12.46
CA LEU A 34 -0.05 14.94 -13.09
C LEU A 34 -1.16 14.30 -12.25
N ALA A 35 -1.32 14.73 -11.00
CA ALA A 35 -2.30 14.17 -10.08
C ALA A 35 -3.72 14.52 -10.51
N ASP A 36 -4.56 13.50 -10.63
CA ASP A 36 -5.97 13.68 -10.93
C ASP A 36 -6.78 14.03 -9.67
N TYR A 37 -8.10 14.06 -9.81
CA TYR A 37 -9.00 14.34 -8.68
C TYR A 37 -8.93 13.26 -7.60
N ASP A 38 -8.88 11.99 -8.02
CA ASP A 38 -8.92 10.84 -7.12
C ASP A 38 -7.61 10.74 -6.32
N ASP A 39 -6.47 11.05 -6.94
CA ASP A 39 -5.17 11.16 -6.28
C ASP A 39 -5.19 12.17 -5.13
N LYS A 40 -5.79 13.34 -5.36
CA LYS A 40 -5.91 14.40 -4.35
C LYS A 40 -6.83 13.98 -3.21
N GLU A 41 -7.95 13.33 -3.51
CA GLU A 41 -8.82 12.81 -2.47
C GLU A 41 -8.14 11.70 -1.64
N ALA A 42 -7.38 10.81 -2.30
CA ALA A 42 -6.63 9.75 -1.63
C ALA A 42 -5.59 10.33 -0.66
N GLN A 43 -4.86 11.38 -1.07
CA GLN A 43 -3.90 12.08 -0.22
C GLN A 43 -4.58 12.72 1.01
N ALA A 44 -5.74 13.34 0.81
CA ALA A 44 -6.52 13.93 1.90
C ALA A 44 -7.01 12.86 2.90
N ARG A 45 -7.51 11.72 2.40
CA ARG A 45 -7.95 10.58 3.23
C ARG A 45 -6.79 9.97 4.02
N SER A 46 -5.64 9.80 3.38
CA SER A 46 -4.41 9.30 4.01
C SER A 46 -3.99 10.22 5.17
N SER A 47 -3.91 11.53 4.91
CA SER A 47 -3.58 12.54 5.92
C SER A 47 -4.55 12.53 7.12
N ALA A 48 -5.84 12.29 6.89
CA ALA A 48 -6.84 12.18 7.94
C ALA A 48 -6.71 10.88 8.76
N ALA A 49 -6.30 9.77 8.14
CA ALA A 49 -5.99 8.53 8.84
C ALA A 49 -4.77 8.68 9.74
N ASP A 50 -3.70 9.31 9.24
CA ASP A 50 -2.47 9.55 10.02
C ASP A 50 -2.73 10.39 11.26
N LYS A 51 -3.55 11.44 11.14
CA LYS A 51 -3.96 12.27 12.29
C LYS A 51 -4.68 11.44 13.35
N ARG A 52 -5.55 10.51 12.94
CA ARG A 52 -6.26 9.61 13.87
C ARG A 52 -5.31 8.62 14.54
N ALA A 53 -4.36 8.07 13.79
CA ALA A 53 -3.39 7.11 14.31
C ALA A 53 -2.41 7.75 15.30
N LYS A 54 -1.91 8.95 14.99
CA LYS A 54 -0.96 9.70 15.84
C LYS A 54 -1.62 10.35 17.07
N GLY A 55 -2.94 10.52 17.06
CA GLY A 55 -3.69 11.07 18.19
C GLY A 55 -4.06 10.04 19.27
N LYS A 56 -3.61 8.79 19.15
CA LYS A 56 -3.69 7.75 20.19
C LYS A 56 -2.33 7.58 20.84
#